data_AF-A0A959P3Z3-F1
#
_entry.id   AF-A0A959P3Z3-F1
#
_cell.length_a   1.000
_cell.length_b   1.000
_cell.length_c   1.000
_cell.angle_alpha   90.00
_cell.angle_beta   90.00
_cell.angle_gamma   90.00
#
_symmetry.space_group_name_H-M   'P 1'
#
loop_
_entity.id
_entity.type
_entity.pdbx_description
1 polymer ?
#
loop_
_entity_poly.entity_id
_entity_poly.type
_entity_poly.pdbx_seq_one_letter_code
_entity_poly.pdbx_strand_id
1 'polypeptide(L)'
;MLKIYFLLCFFLTIHLIAQDGIVKSYYGKGKISSRVSFVDDILEGQSFWYYENGNLKTEKNYSNGKLNGVWRNYYESGLLK
;
A
#
# COMPACT_ATOMS: atom_id res chain seq x y z
N MET A 1 -42.51 -10.38 -4.71
CA MET A 1 -42.21 -8.98 -5.09
C MET A 1 -41.24 -8.29 -4.12
N LEU A 2 -41.48 -8.26 -2.79
CA LEU A 2 -40.58 -7.55 -1.83
C LEU A 2 -39.26 -8.28 -1.50
N LYS A 3 -39.21 -9.61 -1.63
CA LYS A 3 -38.00 -10.42 -1.35
C LYS A 3 -36.86 -10.21 -2.36
N ILE A 4 -37.17 -9.74 -3.57
CA ILE A 4 -36.18 -9.52 -4.65
C ILE A 4 -35.38 -8.22 -4.44
N TYR A 5 -36.01 -7.18 -3.87
CA TYR A 5 -35.31 -5.93 -3.52
C TYR A 5 -34.33 -6.10 -2.36
N PHE A 6 -34.64 -6.99 -1.42
CA PHE A 6 -33.76 -7.27 -0.28
C PHE A 6 -32.49 -8.00 -0.71
N LEU A 7 -32.58 -8.86 -1.72
CA LEU A 7 -31.42 -9.56 -2.29
C LEU A 7 -30.61 -8.67 -3.23
N LEU A 8 -31.26 -7.76 -3.98
CA LEU A 8 -30.59 -6.78 -4.85
C LEU A 8 -29.77 -5.74 -4.06
N CYS A 9 -30.18 -5.38 -2.84
CA CYS A 9 -29.39 -4.48 -1.98
C CYS A 9 -28.09 -5.13 -1.48
N PHE A 10 -28.07 -6.45 -1.29
CA PHE A 10 -26.88 -7.17 -0.79
C PHE A 10 -25.77 -7.30 -1.83
N PHE A 11 -26.10 -7.19 -3.12
CA PHE A 11 -25.12 -7.21 -4.22
C PHE A 11 -24.60 -5.81 -4.62
N LEU A 12 -25.31 -4.73 -4.24
CA LEU A 12 -24.90 -3.34 -4.51
C LEU A 12 -23.90 -2.79 -3.48
N THR A 13 -23.83 -3.36 -2.28
CA THR A 13 -22.86 -2.94 -1.25
C THR A 13 -21.46 -3.55 -1.42
N ILE A 14 -21.30 -4.55 -2.29
CA ILE A 14 -20.02 -5.26 -2.47
C ILE A 14 -19.05 -4.46 -3.38
N HIS A 15 -19.50 -3.39 -4.03
CA HIS A 15 -18.69 -2.57 -4.96
C HIS A 15 -17.76 -1.53 -4.29
N LEU A 16 -17.67 -1.46 -2.96
CA LEU A 16 -17.02 -0.34 -2.25
C LEU A 16 -16.10 -0.78 -1.12
N ILE A 17 -15.25 -1.80 -1.35
CA ILE A 17 -14.16 -2.07 -0.41
C ILE A 17 -12.90 -1.46 -0.99
N ALA A 18 -12.72 -0.15 -0.77
CA ALA A 18 -11.46 0.51 -1.04
C ALA A 18 -10.42 0.08 0.00
N GLN A 19 -9.16 -0.02 -0.41
CA GLN A 19 -8.07 -0.40 0.46
C GLN A 19 -7.64 0.76 1.35
N ASP A 20 -7.84 0.59 2.65
CA ASP A 20 -7.39 1.52 3.68
C ASP A 20 -6.29 0.90 4.55
N GLY A 21 -5.24 1.68 4.80
CA GLY A 21 -4.16 1.36 5.73
C GLY A 21 -2.87 0.87 5.08
N ILE A 22 -2.05 0.18 5.88
CA ILE A 22 -0.71 -0.26 5.47
C ILE A 22 -0.75 -1.65 4.87
N VAL A 23 -0.46 -1.73 3.59
CA VAL A 23 -0.24 -2.97 2.85
C VAL A 23 1.20 -3.40 3.01
N LYS A 24 1.40 -4.65 3.42
CA LYS A 24 2.72 -5.28 3.52
C LYS A 24 2.88 -6.30 2.41
N SER A 25 3.96 -6.19 1.65
CA SER A 25 4.38 -7.24 0.72
C SER A 25 5.60 -7.97 1.28
N TYR A 26 5.79 -9.22 0.87
CA TYR A 26 6.87 -10.07 1.36
C TYR A 26 7.60 -10.73 0.19
N TYR A 27 8.90 -10.95 0.37
CA TYR A 27 9.69 -11.90 -0.39
C TYR A 27 9.29 -13.34 -0.03
N GLY A 28 9.66 -14.31 -0.88
CA GLY A 28 9.24 -15.72 -0.76
C GLY A 28 9.65 -16.44 0.54
N LYS A 29 10.50 -15.84 1.38
CA LYS A 29 10.90 -16.36 2.70
C LYS A 29 10.24 -15.60 3.88
N GLY A 30 9.15 -14.87 3.65
CA GLY A 30 8.44 -14.10 4.67
C GLY A 30 9.14 -12.80 5.09
N LYS A 31 10.26 -12.43 4.45
CA LYS A 31 10.92 -11.15 4.66
C LYS A 31 10.11 -10.03 4.02
N ILE A 32 9.90 -8.92 4.71
CA ILE A 32 9.12 -7.80 4.16
C ILE A 32 9.84 -7.16 2.98
N SER A 33 9.12 -6.94 1.88
CA SER A 33 9.63 -6.28 0.67
C SER A 33 9.11 -4.85 0.54
N SER A 34 7.92 -4.56 1.06
CA SER A 34 7.40 -3.20 1.12
C SER A 34 6.36 -2.99 2.22
N ARG A 35 6.20 -1.72 2.61
CA ARG A 35 5.10 -1.19 3.41
C ARG A 35 4.56 0.02 2.68
N VAL A 36 3.35 -0.07 2.17
CA VAL A 36 2.74 0.98 1.34
C VAL A 36 1.42 1.38 1.97
N SER A 37 1.19 2.68 2.11
CA SER A 37 0.03 3.24 2.78
C SER A 37 -1.01 3.72 1.76
N PHE A 38 -2.26 3.33 1.97
CA PHE A 38 -3.39 3.65 1.13
C PHE A 38 -4.54 4.26 1.94
N VAL A 39 -5.29 5.16 1.30
CA VAL A 39 -6.59 5.68 1.74
C VAL A 39 -7.47 5.70 0.50
N ASP A 40 -8.62 5.04 0.55
CA ASP A 40 -9.56 4.93 -0.57
C ASP A 40 -8.89 4.43 -1.88
N ASP A 41 -8.07 3.36 -1.81
CA ASP A 41 -7.26 2.82 -2.92
C ASP A 41 -6.18 3.77 -3.48
N ILE A 42 -6.01 4.94 -2.88
CA ILE A 42 -5.04 5.96 -3.31
C ILE A 42 -3.83 5.93 -2.38
N LEU A 43 -2.62 5.98 -2.94
CA LEU A 43 -1.39 6.08 -2.15
C LEU A 43 -1.37 7.38 -1.33
N GLU A 44 -1.26 7.23 -0.01
CA GLU A 44 -1.29 8.34 0.94
C GLU A 44 -0.32 8.08 2.09
N GLY A 45 0.58 9.03 2.35
CA GLY A 45 1.57 8.95 3.43
C GLY A 45 2.85 8.19 3.08
N GLN A 46 3.58 7.76 4.11
CA GLN A 46 4.90 7.15 3.96
C GLN A 46 4.84 5.72 3.43
N SER A 47 5.69 5.43 2.47
CA SER A 47 5.88 4.12 1.85
C SER A 47 7.35 3.74 1.82
N PHE A 48 7.62 2.48 2.13
CA PHE A 48 8.96 1.94 2.29
C PHE A 48 9.13 0.68 1.44
N TRP A 49 10.28 0.54 0.80
CA TRP A 49 10.70 -0.69 0.13
C TRP A 49 12.02 -1.15 0.71
N TYR A 50 12.21 -2.45 0.77
CA TYR A 50 13.37 -3.08 1.39
C TYR A 50 14.11 -3.94 0.36
N TYR A 51 15.39 -4.20 0.62
CA TYR A 51 16.15 -5.26 -0.03
C TYR A 51 15.89 -6.61 0.66
N GLU A 52 16.26 -7.72 0.02
CA GLU A 52 16.12 -9.06 0.62
C GLU A 52 16.97 -9.26 1.89
N ASN A 53 18.03 -8.47 2.06
CA ASN A 53 18.81 -8.44 3.29
C ASN A 53 18.10 -7.70 4.44
N GLY A 54 16.98 -7.03 4.17
CA GLY A 54 16.19 -6.27 5.14
C GLY A 54 16.53 -4.78 5.21
N ASN A 55 17.59 -4.32 4.53
CA ASN A 55 17.95 -2.92 4.50
C ASN A 55 16.92 -2.10 3.73
N LEU A 56 16.70 -0.86 4.16
CA LEU A 56 15.84 0.07 3.46
C LEU A 56 16.42 0.32 2.07
N LYS A 57 15.58 0.18 1.04
CA LYS A 57 15.92 0.43 -0.36
C LYS A 57 15.48 1.82 -0.79
N THR A 58 14.24 2.16 -0.45
CA THR A 58 13.62 3.42 -0.85
C THR A 58 12.58 3.81 0.19
N GLU A 59 12.51 5.09 0.48
CA GLU A 59 11.38 5.70 1.19
C GLU A 59 10.81 6.86 0.37
N LYS A 60 9.49 6.91 0.32
CA LYS A 60 8.72 7.93 -0.40
C LYS A 60 7.54 8.35 0.47
N ASN A 61 7.10 9.58 0.29
CA ASN A 61 5.85 10.05 0.87
C ASN A 61 4.88 10.38 -0.28
N TYR A 62 3.63 9.95 -0.18
CA TYR A 62 2.61 10.21 -1.18
C TYR A 62 1.51 11.11 -0.61
N SER A 63 0.89 11.88 -1.49
CA SER A 63 -0.37 12.55 -1.21
C SER A 63 -1.22 12.58 -2.47
N ASN A 64 -2.48 12.15 -2.36
CA ASN A 64 -3.41 11.97 -3.47
C ASN A 64 -2.81 11.17 -4.64
N GLY A 65 -2.12 10.07 -4.32
CA GLY A 65 -1.53 9.18 -5.31
C GLY A 65 -0.24 9.68 -5.93
N LYS A 66 0.22 10.89 -5.58
CA LYS A 66 1.41 11.53 -6.15
C LYS A 66 2.53 11.59 -5.13
N LEU A 67 3.77 11.44 -5.61
CA LEU A 67 4.94 11.65 -4.76
C LEU A 67 4.93 13.08 -4.23
N ASN A 68 5.03 13.22 -2.91
CA ASN A 68 5.01 14.49 -2.21
C ASN A 68 6.28 14.65 -1.38
N GLY A 69 7.13 15.61 -1.77
CA GLY A 69 8.36 15.96 -1.07
C GLY A 69 9.60 15.15 -1.50
N VAL A 70 10.60 15.16 -0.62
CA VAL A 70 11.88 14.47 -0.85
C VAL A 70 11.70 12.97 -0.64
N TRP A 71 12.35 12.19 -1.50
CA TRP A 71 12.45 10.74 -1.39
C TRP A 71 13.92 10.36 -1.25
N ARG A 72 14.18 9.22 -0.61
CA ARG A 72 15.54 8.72 -0.40
C ARG A 72 15.69 7.34 -1.00
N ASN A 73 16.83 7.11 -1.62
CA ASN A 73 17.27 5.80 -2.06
C ASN A 73 18.51 5.42 -1.29
N TYR A 74 18.67 4.12 -1.09
CA TYR A 74 19.83 3.57 -0.41
C TYR A 74 20.40 2.45 -1.27
N TYR A 75 21.71 2.25 -1.15
CA TYR A 75 22.37 1.06 -1.62
C TYR A 75 21.99 -0.13 -0.73
N GLU A 76 22.24 -1.36 -1.21
CA GLU A 76 22.00 -2.57 -0.42
C GLU A 76 22.86 -2.63 0.85
N SER A 77 23.97 -1.89 0.91
CA SER A 77 24.78 -1.66 2.11
C SER A 77 24.09 -0.81 3.18
N GLY A 78 22.98 -0.14 2.84
CA GLY A 78 22.28 0.83 3.70
C GLY A 78 22.80 2.27 3.58
N LEU A 79 23.83 2.52 2.77
CA LEU A 79 24.32 3.87 2.51
C LEU A 79 23.34 4.64 1.63
N LEU A 80 23.11 5.92 1.95
CA LEU A 80 22.30 6.81 1.13
C LEU A 80 22.93 6.96 -0.27
N LYS A 81 22.10 6.88 -1.30
CA LYS A 81 22.49 7.02 -2.70
C LYS A 81 22.35 8.46 -3.19
#